data_AF-A0AAN4Z022-F1
#
_entry.id   AF-A0AAN4Z022-F1
#
_cell.length_a   1.000
_cell.length_b   1.000
_cell.length_c   1.000
_cell.angle_alpha   90.00
_cell.angle_beta   90.00
_cell.angle_gamma   90.00
#
_symmetry.space_group_name_H-M   'P 1'
#
loop_
_entity.id
_entity.type
_entity.pdbx_description
1 polymer ?
#
loop_
_entity_poly.entity_id
_entity_poly.type
_entity_poly.pdbx_seq_one_letter_code
_entity_poly.pdbx_strand_id
1 'polypeptide(L)'
;CVHGGLSPNAKTLDHIRNIRRIGKVPPKGAMRDLLWSDPEEVEGFKKSSRGAGYHFGRAITRKFIDGNALTCISRGLQVAMEGYYWMHGEGDGVLFSAPNYC
;
A
#
# COMPACT_ATOMS: atom_id res chain seq x y z
N CYS A 1 3.72 -7.26 4.87
CA CYS A 1 3.91 -5.87 5.32
C CYS A 1 4.58 -5.05 4.22
N VAL A 2 4.26 -3.77 4.09
CA VAL A 2 4.84 -2.84 3.10
C VAL A 2 4.81 -1.40 3.66
N HIS A 3 5.65 -0.46 3.22
CA HIS A 3 5.58 0.91 3.75
C HIS A 3 4.33 1.67 3.31
N GLY A 4 4.11 1.78 1.99
CA GLY A 4 2.97 2.48 1.40
C GLY A 4 1.78 1.55 1.19
N GLY A 5 1.69 0.89 0.04
CA GLY A 5 0.49 0.13 -0.30
C GLY A 5 0.63 -0.71 -1.56
N LEU A 6 -0.49 -1.02 -2.22
CA LEU A 6 -0.51 -1.90 -3.39
C LEU A 6 -0.16 -1.17 -4.69
N SER A 7 0.29 -1.94 -5.70
CA SER A 7 0.62 -1.41 -7.02
C SER A 7 -0.20 -2.09 -8.12
N PRO A 8 -0.70 -1.35 -9.13
CA PRO A 8 -1.29 -1.96 -10.33
C PRO A 8 -0.25 -2.79 -11.12
N ASN A 9 1.04 -2.54 -10.90
CA ASN A 9 2.16 -3.20 -11.58
C ASN A 9 2.68 -4.44 -10.81
N ALA A 10 2.18 -4.73 -9.61
CA ALA A 10 2.58 -5.89 -8.81
C ALA A 10 1.35 -6.57 -8.18
N LYS A 11 0.84 -7.59 -8.88
CA LYS A 11 -0.39 -8.32 -8.49
C LYS A 11 -0.11 -9.52 -7.59
N THR A 12 1.12 -10.05 -7.64
CA THR A 12 1.53 -11.24 -6.89
C THR A 12 2.79 -10.97 -6.08
N LEU A 13 3.03 -11.79 -5.05
CA LEU A 13 4.28 -11.74 -4.28
C LEU A 13 5.50 -12.01 -5.17
N ASP A 14 5.38 -12.84 -6.21
CA ASP A 14 6.47 -13.08 -7.15
C ASP A 14 6.82 -11.85 -8.01
N HIS A 15 5.83 -11.04 -8.38
CA HIS A 15 6.14 -9.76 -9.03
C HIS A 15 6.98 -8.86 -8.12
N ILE A 16 6.71 -8.88 -6.81
CA ILE A 16 7.45 -8.09 -5.81
C ILE A 16 8.86 -8.65 -5.58
N ARG A 17 9.00 -9.97 -5.46
CA ARG A 17 10.30 -10.66 -5.28
C ARG A 17 11.29 -10.35 -6.40
N ASN A 18 10.79 -10.14 -7.62
CA ASN A 18 11.59 -9.88 -8.81
C ASN A 18 11.89 -8.39 -9.05
N ILE A 19 11.49 -7.48 -8.14
CA ILE A 19 11.82 -6.06 -8.27
C ILE A 19 13.32 -5.85 -8.01
N ARG A 20 14.03 -5.23 -8.96
CA ARG A 20 15.40 -4.73 -8.75
C ARG A 20 15.38 -3.56 -7.76
N ARG A 21 15.52 -3.89 -6.48
CA ARG A 21 15.44 -2.93 -5.36
C ARG A 21 16.72 -2.15 -5.08
N ILE A 22 17.86 -2.58 -5.60
CA ILE A 22 19.15 -1.91 -5.38
C ILE A 22 19.25 -0.72 -6.33
N GLY A 23 19.17 0.48 -5.76
CA GLY A 23 19.28 1.74 -6.47
C GLY A 23 18.28 2.79 -5.98
N LYS A 24 18.20 3.91 -6.70
CA LYS A 24 17.19 4.94 -6.45
C LYS A 24 15.80 4.42 -6.79
N VAL A 25 14.80 4.81 -6.01
CA VAL A 25 13.39 4.55 -6.32
C VAL A 25 13.07 5.14 -7.71
N PRO A 26 12.61 4.34 -8.68
CA PRO A 26 12.27 4.82 -10.01
C PRO A 26 11.11 5.83 -9.98
N PRO A 27 11.01 6.74 -10.97
CA PRO A 27 9.92 7.72 -11.03
C PRO A 27 8.55 7.10 -11.33
N LYS A 28 8.48 5.81 -11.70
CA LYS A 28 7.25 5.05 -11.98
C LYS A 28 7.45 3.55 -11.71
N GLY A 29 6.35 2.82 -11.55
CA GLY A 29 6.35 1.36 -11.45
C GLY A 29 6.28 0.83 -10.03
N ALA A 30 6.29 -0.50 -9.91
CA ALA A 30 5.93 -1.21 -8.68
C ALA A 30 6.72 -0.76 -7.44
N MET A 31 8.03 -0.54 -7.54
CA MET A 31 8.84 -0.09 -6.39
C MET A 31 8.35 1.24 -5.82
N ARG A 32 8.04 2.22 -6.67
CA ARG A 32 7.52 3.52 -6.24
C ARG A 32 6.12 3.36 -5.65
N ASP A 33 5.26 2.62 -6.33
CA ASP A 33 3.87 2.46 -5.91
C ASP A 33 3.78 1.73 -4.56
N LEU A 34 4.61 0.72 -4.31
CA LEU A 34 4.70 0.01 -3.02
C LEU A 34 5.12 0.94 -1.86
N LEU A 35 5.86 2.01 -2.15
CA LEU A 35 6.32 2.97 -1.16
C LEU A 35 5.36 4.15 -0.95
N TRP A 36 4.48 4.45 -1.92
CA TRP A 36 3.73 5.72 -1.95
C TRP A 36 2.22 5.59 -2.09
N SER A 37 1.68 4.38 -2.27
CA SER A 37 0.23 4.18 -2.45
C SER A 37 -0.51 4.13 -1.10
N ASP A 38 -1.74 4.62 -1.06
CA ASP A 38 -2.61 4.66 0.11
C ASP A 38 -3.94 3.93 -0.20
N PRO A 39 -4.55 3.15 0.71
CA PRO A 39 -5.94 2.71 0.56
C PRO A 39 -6.89 3.89 0.77
N GLU A 40 -8.04 3.84 0.11
CA GLU A 40 -9.06 4.88 0.16
C GLU A 40 -10.42 4.28 -0.24
N GLU A 41 -11.52 4.93 0.10
CA GLU A 41 -12.87 4.55 -0.36
C GLU A 41 -13.09 4.95 -1.83
N VAL A 42 -12.36 4.26 -2.73
CA VAL A 42 -12.41 4.44 -4.18
C VAL A 42 -12.65 3.11 -4.89
N GLU A 43 -13.12 3.16 -6.14
CA GLU A 43 -13.14 1.98 -6.99
C GLU A 43 -11.77 1.76 -7.67
N GLY A 44 -11.28 0.53 -7.62
CA GLY A 44 -10.06 0.14 -8.32
C GLY A 44 -8.82 0.92 -7.85
N PHE A 45 -8.04 1.42 -8.81
CA PHE A 45 -6.88 2.29 -8.56
C PHE A 45 -7.14 3.69 -9.11
N LYS A 46 -6.83 4.71 -8.32
CA LYS A 46 -6.87 6.13 -8.71
C LYS A 46 -5.51 6.76 -8.49
N LYS A 47 -5.09 7.73 -9.32
CA LYS A 47 -3.80 8.42 -9.10
C LYS A 47 -3.79 9.11 -7.74
N SER A 48 -2.67 8.99 -7.01
CA SER A 48 -2.53 9.62 -5.69
C SER A 48 -2.46 11.14 -5.81
N SER A 49 -3.09 11.84 -4.87
CA SER A 49 -2.96 13.28 -4.70
C SER A 49 -1.57 13.71 -4.20
N ARG A 50 -0.76 12.76 -3.68
CA ARG A 50 0.64 13.00 -3.25
C ARG A 50 1.62 13.21 -4.40
N GLY A 51 1.20 12.98 -5.65
CA GLY A 51 2.06 13.04 -6.84
C GLY A 51 2.89 11.77 -7.11
N ALA A 52 2.80 10.74 -6.24
CA ALA A 52 3.42 9.43 -6.42
C ALA A 52 2.51 8.31 -5.92
N GLY A 53 2.52 7.16 -6.60
CA GLY A 53 1.68 6.02 -6.25
C GLY A 53 0.19 6.21 -6.60
N TYR A 54 -0.65 5.43 -5.94
CA TYR A 54 -2.09 5.34 -6.22
C TYR A 54 -2.91 5.32 -4.92
N HIS A 55 -4.14 5.79 -4.99
CA HIS A 55 -5.20 5.36 -4.09
C HIS A 55 -5.75 4.02 -4.57
N PHE A 56 -6.02 3.07 -3.66
CA PHE A 56 -6.62 1.78 -4.02
C PHE A 56 -7.80 1.42 -3.13
N GLY A 57 -8.81 0.80 -3.74
CA GLY A 57 -10.05 0.44 -3.06
C GLY A 57 -10.07 -0.93 -2.39
N ARG A 58 -11.12 -1.17 -1.61
CA ARG A 58 -11.39 -2.45 -0.92
C ARG A 58 -11.32 -3.68 -1.82
N ALA A 59 -11.88 -3.59 -3.03
CA ALA A 59 -11.85 -4.70 -3.99
C ALA A 59 -10.41 -5.08 -4.40
N ILE A 60 -9.52 -4.09 -4.51
CA ILE A 60 -8.10 -4.32 -4.82
C ILE A 60 -7.40 -5.00 -3.65
N THR A 61 -7.61 -4.52 -2.42
CA THR A 61 -7.09 -5.14 -1.21
C THR A 61 -7.52 -6.60 -1.12
N ARG A 62 -8.82 -6.88 -1.25
CA ARG A 62 -9.34 -8.24 -1.15
C ARG A 62 -8.74 -9.16 -2.22
N LYS A 63 -8.72 -8.71 -3.48
CA LYS A 63 -8.15 -9.47 -4.59
C LYS A 63 -6.67 -9.80 -4.36
N PHE A 64 -5.89 -8.85 -3.84
CA PHE A 64 -4.47 -9.09 -3.56
C PHE A 64 -4.29 -10.08 -2.41
N ILE A 65 -5.06 -9.94 -1.33
CA ILE A 65 -5.01 -10.85 -0.17
C ILE A 65 -5.35 -12.28 -0.59
N ASP A 66 -6.51 -12.46 -1.22
CA ASP A 66 -6.99 -13.78 -1.66
C ASP A 66 -6.04 -14.41 -2.68
N GLY A 67 -5.59 -13.63 -3.66
CA GLY A 67 -4.70 -14.11 -4.73
C GLY A 67 -3.28 -14.45 -4.26
N ASN A 68 -2.90 -14.07 -3.04
CA ASN A 68 -1.58 -14.33 -2.47
C ASN A 68 -1.63 -15.12 -1.15
N ALA A 69 -2.79 -15.68 -0.80
CA ALA A 69 -3.01 -16.43 0.44
C ALA A 69 -2.56 -15.68 1.70
N LEU A 70 -2.90 -14.39 1.78
CA LEU A 70 -2.61 -13.54 2.94
C LEU A 70 -3.85 -13.43 3.84
N THR A 71 -3.66 -12.93 5.06
CA THR A 71 -4.75 -12.58 5.98
C THR A 71 -5.08 -11.09 5.91
N CYS A 72 -4.05 -10.24 5.89
CA CYS A 72 -4.17 -8.80 5.79
C CYS A 72 -2.90 -8.18 5.21
N ILE A 73 -2.97 -6.88 4.94
CA ILE A 73 -1.83 -6.02 4.62
C ILE A 73 -1.54 -5.18 5.86
N SER A 74 -0.30 -5.18 6.35
CA SER A 74 0.16 -4.21 7.35
C SER A 74 1.07 -3.19 6.68
N ARG A 75 0.80 -1.90 6.92
CA ARG A 75 1.52 -0.78 6.31
C ARG A 75 1.65 0.43 7.21
N GLY A 76 2.36 1.46 6.73
CA GLY A 76 2.49 2.75 7.39
C GLY A 76 2.08 3.90 6.48
N LEU A 77 2.96 4.88 6.35
CA LEU A 77 2.86 6.08 5.48
C LEU A 77 1.81 7.11 5.89
N GLN A 78 0.60 6.71 6.29
CA GLN A 78 -0.43 7.62 6.78
C GLN A 78 -0.34 7.80 8.30
N VAL A 79 -0.44 9.06 8.74
CA VAL A 79 -0.58 9.39 10.16
C VAL A 79 -1.85 8.72 10.68
N ALA A 80 -1.74 8.07 11.83
CA ALA A 80 -2.86 7.47 12.56
C ALA A 80 -2.95 8.14 13.93
N MET A 81 -4.12 8.72 14.25
CA MET A 81 -4.32 9.46 15.50
C MET A 81 -4.10 8.58 16.74
N GLU A 82 -4.63 7.36 16.71
CA GLU A 82 -4.47 6.37 17.78
C GLU A 82 -3.25 5.45 17.55
N GLY A 83 -2.30 5.87 16.70
CA GLY A 83 -1.15 5.07 16.31
C GLY A 83 -1.45 3.91 15.34
N TYR A 84 -2.71 3.51 15.18
CA TYR A 84 -3.15 2.58 14.14
C TYR A 84 -4.62 2.75 13.77
N TYR A 85 -5.03 2.21 12.61
CA TYR A 85 -6.44 2.01 12.24
C TYR A 85 -6.57 0.93 11.16
N TRP A 86 -7.78 0.43 10.96
CA TRP A 86 -8.11 -0.52 9.89
C TRP A 86 -8.84 0.18 8.73
N MET A 87 -8.53 -0.26 7.52
CA MET A 87 -9.22 0.07 6.28
C MET A 87 -9.76 -1.21 5.64
N HIS A 88 -10.74 -1.07 4.76
CA HIS A 88 -11.24 -2.15 3.91
C HIS A 88 -11.79 -3.37 4.66
N GLY A 89 -12.30 -3.17 5.88
CA GLY A 89 -12.82 -4.23 6.74
C GLY A 89 -11.73 -5.19 7.21
N GLU A 90 -10.72 -4.65 7.90
CA GLU A 90 -9.55 -5.37 8.46
C GLU A 90 -8.61 -6.01 7.42
N GLY A 91 -8.85 -5.77 6.13
CA GLY A 91 -7.94 -6.20 5.07
C GLY A 91 -6.64 -5.39 5.03
N ASP A 92 -6.66 -4.13 5.45
CA ASP A 92 -5.51 -3.23 5.40
C ASP A 92 -5.35 -2.49 6.74
N GLY A 93 -4.29 -2.81 7.47
CA GLY A 93 -3.96 -2.24 8.77
C GLY A 93 -2.84 -1.21 8.65
N VAL A 94 -3.12 -0.01 9.16
CA VAL A 94 -2.21 1.14 9.17
C VAL A 94 -1.58 1.25 10.52
N LEU A 95 -0.26 1.33 10.59
CA LEU A 95 0.52 1.54 11.80
C LEU A 95 1.38 2.78 11.64
N PHE A 96 1.35 3.65 12.65
CA PHE A 96 2.14 4.87 12.71
C PHE A 96 2.80 5.01 14.08
N SER A 97 4.12 4.92 14.12
CA SER A 97 4.90 4.81 15.37
C SER A 97 5.61 6.10 15.80
N ALA A 98 5.25 7.25 15.22
CA ALA A 98 5.83 8.55 15.57
C ALA A 98 4.80 9.40 16.32
N PRO A 99 4.73 9.33 17.67
CA PRO A 99 3.79 10.14 18.44
C PRO A 99 4.14 11.63 18.35
N ASN A 100 3.12 12.49 18.44
CA ASN A 100 3.26 13.96 18.31
C ASN A 100 4.01 14.35 17.03
N TYR A 101 3.58 13.77 15.90
CA TYR A 101 4.23 13.99 14.62
C TYR A 101 4.00 15.43 14.14
N CYS A 102 5.05 16.24 14.32
CA CYS A 102 5.26 17.61 13.83
C CYS A 102 4.05 18.53 13.91
#